data_AF-A0AB74CS89-F1
#
_entry.id   AF-A0AB74CS89-F1
#
_cell.length_a   1.000
_cell.length_b   1.000
_cell.length_c   1.000
_cell.angle_alpha   90.00
_cell.angle_beta   90.00
_cell.angle_gamma   90.00
#
_symmetry.space_group_name_H-M   'P 1'
#
loop_
_entity.id
_entity.type
_entity.pdbx_description
1 polymer ?
#
loop_
_entity_poly.entity_id
_entity_poly.type
_entity_poly.pdbx_seq_one_letter_code
_entity_poly.pdbx_strand_id
1 'polypeptide(L)'
;MKEWHFNAYGIANFLMFMAYFIPIFYVPAFAQTALHTSTALSFYMVSILNAGSAIGRIGSSLLTYRLGASHILLVSVIASAVLLFGWTGIHSVAGLIVFCVLFGIFSGVLISANPLVIAHPVVSPTPSVIGTRMGMQWFATSLGVLIGAPIGGVLEGHGGSDGFLGLQLFSAVGMIVGAGFLLVPTMAIWRYDQP
;
A
#
# COMPACT_ATOMS: atom_id res chain seq x y z
N MET A 1 2.58 27.12 13.13
CA MET A 1 2.55 26.16 12.01
C MET A 1 1.67 24.99 12.42
N LYS A 2 0.52 24.77 11.77
CA LYS A 2 -0.34 23.62 12.12
C LYS A 2 0.26 22.37 11.47
N GLU A 3 0.83 21.46 12.25
CA GLU A 3 1.47 20.21 11.77
C GLU A 3 0.46 19.13 11.31
N TRP A 4 -0.79 19.53 11.06
CA TRP A 4 -1.89 18.62 10.75
C TRP A 4 -1.62 17.78 9.48
N HIS A 5 -1.00 18.37 8.45
CA HIS A 5 -0.66 17.64 7.22
C HIS A 5 0.38 16.54 7.46
N PHE A 6 1.39 16.83 8.28
CA PHE A 6 2.43 15.85 8.63
C PHE A 6 1.86 14.71 9.47
N ASN A 7 1.05 15.02 10.48
CA ASN A 7 0.43 14.02 11.34
C ASN A 7 -0.59 13.15 10.58
N ALA A 8 -1.45 13.77 9.75
CA ALA A 8 -2.39 13.04 8.91
C ALA A 8 -1.65 12.11 7.93
N TYR A 9 -0.52 12.56 7.36
CA TYR A 9 0.31 11.72 6.50
C TYR A 9 0.94 10.54 7.26
N GLY A 10 1.33 10.76 8.53
CA GLY A 10 1.81 9.69 9.41
C GLY A 10 0.78 8.60 9.66
N ILE A 11 -0.45 8.99 9.97
CA ILE A 11 -1.57 8.07 10.17
C ILE A 11 -1.90 7.35 8.84
N ALA A 12 -1.92 8.07 7.72
CA ALA A 12 -2.12 7.47 6.41
C ALA A 12 -1.08 6.39 6.13
N ASN A 13 0.20 6.69 6.29
CA ASN A 13 1.28 5.73 6.07
C ASN A 13 1.21 4.52 6.99
N PHE A 14 0.95 4.73 8.29
CA PHE A 14 0.75 3.63 9.23
C PHE A 14 -0.32 2.65 8.73
N LEU A 15 -1.49 3.15 8.34
CA LEU A 15 -2.61 2.33 7.88
C LEU A 15 -2.36 1.68 6.51
N MET A 16 -1.82 2.45 5.54
CA MET A 16 -1.53 1.95 4.21
C MET A 16 -0.49 0.82 4.24
N PHE A 17 0.58 0.97 5.03
CA PHE A 17 1.62 -0.06 5.12
C PHE A 17 1.20 -1.26 5.97
N MET A 18 0.36 -1.06 6.99
CA MET A 18 -0.30 -2.15 7.71
C MET A 18 -1.11 -3.02 6.73
N ALA A 19 -1.86 -2.40 5.81
CA ALA A 19 -2.63 -3.11 4.79
C ALA A 19 -1.78 -3.72 3.68
N TYR A 20 -0.73 -3.01 3.23
CA TYR A 20 0.11 -3.36 2.08
C TYR A 20 0.82 -4.70 2.22
N PHE A 21 1.32 -5.03 3.42
CA PHE A 21 2.13 -6.24 3.62
C PHE A 21 1.30 -7.52 3.72
N ILE A 22 0.00 -7.42 4.02
CA ILE A 22 -0.90 -8.56 4.13
C ILE A 22 -0.93 -9.39 2.83
N PRO A 23 -1.27 -8.84 1.65
CA PRO A 23 -1.24 -9.64 0.42
C PRO A 23 0.15 -10.20 0.13
N ILE A 24 1.24 -9.50 0.47
CA ILE A 24 2.59 -10.01 0.25
C ILE A 24 2.86 -11.29 1.08
N PHE A 25 2.39 -11.34 2.31
CA PHE A 25 2.57 -12.50 3.18
C PHE A 25 1.56 -13.63 2.94
N TYR A 26 0.31 -13.28 2.62
CA TYR A 26 -0.80 -14.25 2.59
C TYR A 26 -1.22 -14.73 1.19
N VAL A 27 -0.78 -14.07 0.10
CA VAL A 27 -1.03 -14.58 -1.26
C VAL A 27 -0.46 -15.99 -1.49
N PRO A 28 0.73 -16.37 -1.01
CA PRO A 28 1.23 -17.74 -1.13
C PRO A 28 0.38 -18.73 -0.37
N ALA A 29 -0.03 -18.38 0.85
CA ALA A 29 -0.91 -19.22 1.65
C ALA A 29 -2.24 -19.43 0.92
N PHE A 30 -2.89 -18.35 0.46
CA PHE A 30 -4.11 -18.37 -0.33
C PHE A 30 -3.99 -19.24 -1.60
N ALA A 31 -2.87 -19.11 -2.32
CA ALA A 31 -2.61 -19.91 -3.52
C ALA A 31 -2.53 -21.42 -3.23
N GLN A 32 -1.94 -21.82 -2.09
CA GLN A 32 -1.84 -23.24 -1.72
C GLN A 32 -3.14 -23.78 -1.13
N THR A 33 -3.73 -23.05 -0.18
CA THR A 33 -4.85 -23.57 0.63
C THR A 33 -6.19 -23.39 -0.04
N ALA A 34 -6.46 -22.22 -0.64
CA ALA A 34 -7.74 -21.91 -1.26
C ALA A 34 -7.81 -22.31 -2.75
N LEU A 35 -6.68 -22.22 -3.47
CA LEU A 35 -6.62 -22.55 -4.91
C LEU A 35 -5.93 -23.90 -5.20
N HIS A 36 -5.48 -24.61 -4.17
CA HIS A 36 -4.83 -25.93 -4.28
C HIS A 36 -3.67 -25.99 -5.28
N THR A 37 -2.90 -24.91 -5.38
CA THR A 37 -1.73 -24.86 -6.27
C THR A 37 -0.51 -25.54 -5.67
N SER A 38 0.48 -25.85 -6.50
CA SER A 38 1.77 -26.37 -6.03
C SER A 38 2.53 -25.32 -5.22
N THR A 39 3.36 -25.77 -4.28
CA THR A 39 4.24 -24.92 -3.47
C THR A 39 5.13 -24.04 -4.34
N ALA A 40 5.65 -24.58 -5.45
CA ALA A 40 6.46 -23.83 -6.41
C ALA A 40 5.68 -22.65 -7.02
N LEU A 41 4.45 -22.89 -7.50
CA LEU A 41 3.63 -21.85 -8.11
C LEU A 41 3.24 -20.76 -7.10
N SER A 42 2.98 -21.14 -5.85
CA SER A 42 2.66 -20.20 -4.78
C SER A 42 3.82 -19.28 -4.42
N PHE A 43 5.06 -19.78 -4.41
CA PHE A 43 6.25 -18.92 -4.28
C PHE A 43 6.40 -17.97 -5.47
N TYR A 44 6.12 -18.44 -6.69
CA TYR A 44 6.14 -17.58 -7.87
C TYR A 44 5.13 -16.44 -7.81
N MET A 45 3.99 -16.56 -7.11
CA MET A 45 3.04 -15.45 -6.95
C MET A 45 3.69 -14.23 -6.28
N VAL A 46 4.52 -14.43 -5.25
CA VAL A 46 5.27 -13.34 -4.60
C VAL A 46 6.31 -12.76 -5.55
N SER A 47 6.98 -13.60 -6.33
CA SER A 47 7.95 -13.14 -7.33
C SER A 47 7.28 -12.28 -8.40
N ILE A 48 6.11 -12.69 -8.90
CA ILE A 48 5.31 -11.94 -9.87
C ILE A 48 4.87 -10.60 -9.27
N LEU A 49 4.39 -10.60 -8.02
CA LEU A 49 3.98 -9.38 -7.32
C LEU A 49 5.16 -8.40 -7.19
N ASN A 50 6.33 -8.87 -6.77
CA ASN A 50 7.52 -8.01 -6.64
C ASN A 50 8.04 -7.53 -8.00
N ALA A 51 7.95 -8.35 -9.05
CA ALA A 51 8.27 -7.91 -10.41
C ALA A 51 7.32 -6.78 -10.87
N GLY A 52 6.02 -6.91 -10.61
CA GLY A 52 5.05 -5.84 -10.81
C GLY A 52 5.42 -4.58 -10.00
N SER A 53 5.82 -4.74 -8.74
CA SER A 53 6.27 -3.64 -7.87
C SER A 53 7.48 -2.89 -8.43
N ALA A 54 8.46 -3.61 -9.00
CA ALA A 54 9.59 -2.99 -9.67
C ALA A 54 9.15 -2.12 -10.85
N ILE A 55 8.23 -2.63 -11.69
CA ILE A 55 7.65 -1.89 -12.81
C ILE A 55 6.91 -0.64 -12.31
N GLY A 56 6.09 -0.78 -11.27
CA GLY A 56 5.37 0.31 -10.63
C GLY A 56 6.27 1.41 -10.08
N ARG A 57 7.38 1.02 -9.44
CA ARG A 57 8.39 1.94 -8.89
C ARG A 57 9.08 2.77 -9.96
N ILE A 58 9.50 2.10 -11.05
CA ILE A 58 10.16 2.77 -12.19
C ILE A 58 9.15 3.66 -12.93
N GLY A 59 7.94 3.16 -13.17
CA GLY A 59 6.89 3.94 -13.83
C GLY A 59 6.54 5.18 -13.03
N SER A 60 6.26 5.04 -11.73
CA SER A 60 5.91 6.19 -10.88
C SER A 60 7.03 7.21 -10.76
N SER A 61 8.31 6.79 -10.67
CA SER A 61 9.43 7.74 -10.61
C SER A 61 9.57 8.56 -11.89
N LEU A 62 9.18 8.03 -13.04
CA LEU A 62 9.12 8.78 -14.30
C LEU A 62 7.88 9.66 -14.41
N LEU A 63 6.72 9.20 -13.90
CA LEU A 63 5.46 9.94 -13.96
C LEU A 63 5.41 11.10 -12.96
N THR A 64 6.13 11.02 -11.83
CA THR A 64 6.14 12.07 -10.79
C THR A 64 6.59 13.42 -11.33
N TYR A 65 7.47 13.44 -12.33
CA TYR A 65 7.90 14.66 -13.01
C TYR A 65 6.77 15.41 -13.74
N ARG A 66 5.68 14.73 -14.11
CA ARG A 66 4.58 15.32 -14.88
C ARG A 66 3.30 15.51 -14.07
N LEU A 67 2.97 14.58 -13.18
CA LEU A 67 1.68 14.57 -12.45
C LEU A 67 1.81 14.93 -10.97
N GLY A 68 3.04 15.02 -10.45
CA GLY A 68 3.31 15.21 -9.02
C GLY A 68 3.19 13.93 -8.21
N ALA A 69 4.01 13.81 -7.18
CA ALA A 69 4.12 12.59 -6.37
C ALA A 69 2.84 12.30 -5.56
N SER A 70 2.16 13.33 -5.06
CA SER A 70 0.95 13.19 -4.23
C SER A 70 -0.23 12.61 -5.01
N HIS A 71 -0.48 13.09 -6.24
CA HIS A 71 -1.54 12.59 -7.11
C HIS A 71 -1.32 11.14 -7.52
N ILE A 72 -0.10 10.81 -7.93
CA ILE A 72 0.24 9.43 -8.32
C ILE A 72 0.11 8.49 -7.13
N LEU A 73 0.57 8.89 -5.94
CA LEU A 73 0.40 8.10 -4.72
C LEU A 73 -1.09 7.86 -4.43
N LEU A 74 -1.93 8.91 -4.48
CA LEU A 74 -3.36 8.79 -4.21
C LEU A 74 -4.05 7.84 -5.19
N VAL A 75 -3.82 8.00 -6.50
CA VAL A 75 -4.39 7.11 -7.53
C VAL A 75 -3.96 5.67 -7.27
N SER A 76 -2.69 5.47 -6.92
CA SER A 76 -2.16 4.13 -6.68
C SER A 76 -2.76 3.47 -5.45
N VAL A 77 -2.93 4.21 -4.36
CA VAL A 77 -3.55 3.71 -3.13
C VAL A 77 -5.01 3.34 -3.36
N ILE A 78 -5.77 4.15 -4.11
CA ILE A 78 -7.15 3.85 -4.48
C ILE A 78 -7.21 2.59 -5.36
N ALA A 79 -6.35 2.50 -6.38
CA ALA A 79 -6.27 1.32 -7.25
C ALA A 79 -5.91 0.05 -6.45
N SER A 80 -4.92 0.13 -5.55
CA SER A 80 -4.55 -0.95 -4.65
C SER A 80 -5.71 -1.37 -3.75
N ALA A 81 -6.47 -0.42 -3.20
CA ALA A 81 -7.65 -0.72 -2.39
C ALA A 81 -8.73 -1.45 -3.20
N VAL A 82 -9.04 -0.99 -4.41
CA VAL A 82 -10.01 -1.66 -5.31
C VAL A 82 -9.55 -3.07 -5.64
N LEU A 83 -8.27 -3.29 -5.91
CA LEU A 83 -7.71 -4.62 -6.16
C LEU A 83 -7.81 -5.52 -4.93
N LEU A 84 -7.58 -4.98 -3.72
CA LEU A 84 -7.75 -5.72 -2.48
C LEU A 84 -9.21 -6.15 -2.24
N PHE A 85 -10.19 -5.30 -2.57
CA PHE A 85 -11.59 -5.74 -2.61
C PHE A 85 -11.83 -6.79 -3.70
N GLY A 86 -11.21 -6.62 -4.88
CA GLY A 86 -11.29 -7.61 -5.95
C GLY A 86 -10.74 -8.98 -5.56
N TRP A 87 -9.76 -9.03 -4.66
CA TRP A 87 -9.16 -10.28 -4.16
C TRP A 87 -10.19 -11.20 -3.50
N THR A 88 -11.24 -10.66 -2.87
CA THR A 88 -12.29 -11.47 -2.24
C THR A 88 -13.08 -12.33 -3.23
N GLY A 89 -13.13 -11.93 -4.51
CA GLY A 89 -13.84 -12.66 -5.57
C GLY A 89 -12.95 -13.58 -6.41
N ILE A 90 -11.67 -13.76 -6.04
CA ILE A 90 -10.74 -14.58 -6.81
C ILE A 90 -10.86 -16.04 -6.41
N HIS A 91 -11.40 -16.86 -7.32
CA HIS A 91 -11.50 -18.31 -7.14
C HIS A 91 -10.69 -19.09 -8.19
N SER A 92 -9.79 -18.42 -8.91
CA SER A 92 -8.96 -19.05 -9.95
C SER A 92 -7.51 -18.60 -9.90
N VAL A 93 -6.61 -19.48 -10.32
CA VAL A 93 -5.16 -19.22 -10.40
C VAL A 93 -4.86 -18.07 -11.36
N ALA A 94 -5.51 -18.04 -12.52
CA ALA A 94 -5.34 -16.96 -13.49
C ALA A 94 -5.75 -15.60 -12.90
N GLY A 95 -6.87 -15.55 -12.16
CA GLY A 95 -7.30 -14.34 -11.46
C GLY A 95 -6.28 -13.88 -10.43
N LEU A 96 -5.68 -14.82 -9.67
CA LEU A 96 -4.65 -14.49 -8.70
C LEU A 96 -3.37 -13.95 -9.36
N ILE A 97 -2.94 -14.50 -10.49
CA ILE A 97 -1.78 -13.98 -11.24
C ILE A 97 -2.02 -12.55 -11.68
N VAL A 98 -3.20 -12.27 -12.27
CA VAL A 98 -3.57 -10.91 -12.69
C VAL A 98 -3.58 -9.96 -11.50
N PHE A 99 -4.15 -10.39 -10.37
CA PHE A 99 -4.10 -9.63 -9.13
C PHE A 99 -2.67 -9.34 -8.68
N CYS A 100 -1.78 -10.34 -8.63
CA CYS A 100 -0.38 -10.15 -8.25
C CYS A 100 0.33 -9.12 -9.14
N VAL A 101 0.13 -9.18 -10.45
CA VAL A 101 0.73 -8.22 -11.40
C VAL A 101 0.19 -6.80 -11.15
N LEU A 102 -1.13 -6.63 -11.15
CA LEU A 102 -1.75 -5.32 -11.02
C LEU A 102 -1.50 -4.72 -9.64
N PHE A 103 -1.73 -5.50 -8.58
CA PHE A 103 -1.47 -5.07 -7.22
C PHE A 103 0.01 -4.77 -7.04
N GLY A 104 0.92 -5.60 -7.56
CA GLY A 104 2.35 -5.31 -7.62
C GLY A 104 2.63 -3.93 -8.20
N ILE A 105 2.15 -3.64 -9.40
CA ILE A 105 2.35 -2.35 -10.08
C ILE A 105 1.87 -1.16 -9.23
N PHE A 106 0.62 -1.16 -8.76
CA PHE A 106 0.09 -0.03 -8.00
C PHE A 106 0.72 0.07 -6.60
N SER A 107 0.91 -1.07 -5.94
CA SER A 107 1.51 -1.10 -4.61
C SER A 107 2.97 -0.63 -4.61
N GLY A 108 3.73 -0.88 -5.69
CA GLY A 108 5.12 -0.42 -5.82
C GLY A 108 5.27 1.10 -5.77
N VAL A 109 4.27 1.83 -6.26
CA VAL A 109 4.19 3.30 -6.20
C VAL A 109 4.19 3.81 -4.76
N LEU A 110 3.58 3.09 -3.82
CA LEU A 110 3.54 3.48 -2.41
C LEU A 110 4.95 3.63 -1.84
N ILE A 111 5.92 2.86 -2.35
CA ILE A 111 7.29 2.91 -1.84
C ILE A 111 8.10 4.05 -2.49
N SER A 112 7.95 4.26 -3.80
CA SER A 112 8.71 5.27 -4.53
C SER A 112 8.18 6.69 -4.33
N ALA A 113 6.85 6.86 -4.27
CA ALA A 113 6.22 8.17 -4.13
C ALA A 113 6.20 8.68 -2.68
N ASN A 114 6.27 7.80 -1.68
CA ASN A 114 6.21 8.21 -0.27
C ASN A 114 7.27 9.25 0.12
N PRO A 115 8.57 8.99 -0.11
CA PRO A 115 9.63 9.92 0.28
C PRO A 115 9.50 11.26 -0.42
N LEU A 116 9.00 11.27 -1.65
CA LEU A 116 8.78 12.49 -2.44
C LEU A 116 7.68 13.37 -1.82
N VAL A 117 6.59 12.76 -1.34
CA VAL A 117 5.52 13.51 -0.65
C VAL A 117 6.00 14.03 0.71
N ILE A 118 6.82 13.27 1.44
CA ILE A 118 7.41 13.73 2.71
C ILE A 118 8.31 14.94 2.51
N ALA A 119 9.10 14.95 1.44
CA ALA A 119 10.02 16.03 1.11
C ALA A 119 9.30 17.32 0.65
N HIS A 120 8.00 17.25 0.33
CA HIS A 120 7.25 18.40 -0.17
C HIS A 120 7.13 19.52 0.88
N PRO A 121 7.22 20.82 0.51
CA PRO A 121 7.14 21.95 1.46
C PRO A 121 5.93 21.95 2.40
N VAL A 122 4.78 21.47 1.92
CA VAL A 122 3.55 21.33 2.71
C VAL A 122 3.71 20.33 3.87
N VAL A 123 4.51 19.27 3.65
CA VAL A 123 4.76 18.22 4.64
C VAL A 123 6.07 18.43 5.38
N SER A 124 7.05 19.11 4.77
CA SER A 124 8.36 19.47 5.34
C SER A 124 8.71 20.91 4.96
N PRO A 125 8.43 21.91 5.82
CA PRO A 125 8.58 23.33 5.51
C PRO A 125 9.98 23.77 5.11
N THR A 126 11.01 23.10 5.63
CA THR A 126 12.41 23.42 5.33
C THR A 126 13.20 22.16 4.96
N PRO A 127 14.20 22.26 4.06
CA PRO A 127 15.06 21.13 3.71
C PRO A 127 15.77 20.49 4.91
N SER A 128 16.09 21.29 5.93
CA SER A 128 16.76 20.85 7.16
C SER A 128 15.95 19.84 7.98
N VAL A 129 14.62 19.82 7.85
CA VAL A 129 13.76 18.89 8.62
C VAL A 129 13.33 17.65 7.85
N ILE A 130 13.60 17.59 6.54
CA ILE A 130 13.17 16.48 5.68
C ILE A 130 13.68 15.13 6.21
N GLY A 131 14.96 15.05 6.57
CA GLY A 131 15.56 13.82 7.10
C GLY A 131 14.89 13.35 8.38
N THR A 132 14.68 14.26 9.34
CA THR A 132 14.00 13.95 10.62
C THR A 132 12.55 13.53 10.39
N ARG A 133 11.82 14.25 9.54
CA ARG A 133 10.41 13.96 9.21
C ARG A 133 10.25 12.63 8.48
N MET A 134 11.15 12.34 7.56
CA MET A 134 11.21 11.04 6.89
C MET A 134 11.49 9.92 7.89
N GLY A 135 12.44 10.08 8.80
CA GLY A 135 12.71 9.12 9.87
C GLY A 135 11.49 8.87 10.77
N MET A 136 10.82 9.93 11.22
CA MET A 136 9.61 9.84 12.05
C MET A 136 8.48 9.09 11.33
N GLN A 137 8.28 9.37 10.04
CA GLN A 137 7.26 8.70 9.21
C GLN A 137 7.56 7.21 9.03
N TRP A 138 8.80 6.86 8.67
CA TRP A 138 9.19 5.45 8.50
C TRP A 138 9.19 4.67 9.81
N PHE A 139 9.50 5.33 10.93
CA PHE A 139 9.35 4.73 12.26
C PHE A 139 7.88 4.41 12.58
N ALA A 140 6.96 5.35 12.37
CA ALA A 140 5.54 5.06 12.55
C ALA A 140 5.06 3.94 11.60
N THR A 141 5.51 3.99 10.34
CA THR A 141 5.19 3.01 9.31
C THR A 141 5.62 1.60 9.71
N SER A 142 6.81 1.44 10.28
CA SER A 142 7.33 0.11 10.67
C SER A 142 6.47 -0.56 11.75
N LEU A 143 5.88 0.22 12.67
CA LEU A 143 4.92 -0.29 13.64
C LEU A 143 3.66 -0.82 12.95
N GLY A 144 3.16 -0.13 11.92
CA GLY A 144 2.03 -0.58 11.12
C GLY A 144 2.32 -1.91 10.42
N VAL A 145 3.50 -2.04 9.81
CA VAL A 145 3.96 -3.30 9.20
C VAL A 145 4.05 -4.43 10.22
N LEU A 146 4.63 -4.14 11.39
CA LEU A 146 4.79 -5.11 12.48
C LEU A 146 3.45 -5.63 12.99
N ILE A 147 2.45 -4.75 13.14
CA ILE A 147 1.12 -5.08 13.66
C ILE A 147 0.24 -5.77 12.60
N GLY A 148 0.40 -5.40 11.33
CA GLY A 148 -0.43 -5.91 10.23
C GLY A 148 -0.36 -7.43 10.05
N ALA A 149 0.84 -8.02 10.14
CA ALA A 149 1.03 -9.46 9.94
C ALA A 149 0.35 -10.31 11.04
N PRO A 150 0.54 -10.08 12.35
CA PRO A 150 -0.19 -10.79 13.39
C PRO A 150 -1.71 -10.66 13.28
N ILE A 151 -2.24 -9.46 12.97
CA ILE A 151 -3.68 -9.27 12.76
C ILE A 151 -4.16 -10.12 11.58
N GLY A 152 -3.44 -10.08 10.45
CA GLY A 152 -3.73 -10.92 9.30
C GLY A 152 -3.77 -12.41 9.64
N GLY A 153 -2.83 -12.89 10.45
CA GLY A 153 -2.75 -14.31 10.85
C GLY A 153 -3.87 -14.73 11.80
N VAL A 154 -4.26 -13.86 12.74
CA VAL A 154 -5.44 -14.11 13.58
C VAL A 154 -6.70 -14.16 12.71
N LEU A 155 -6.85 -13.25 11.75
CA LEU A 155 -8.00 -13.22 10.83
C LEU A 155 -8.04 -14.45 9.93
N GLU A 156 -6.89 -14.92 9.44
CA GLU A 156 -6.77 -16.18 8.71
C GLU A 156 -7.19 -17.39 9.57
N GLY A 157 -6.66 -17.48 10.79
CA GLY A 157 -6.85 -18.62 11.69
C GLY A 157 -8.27 -18.77 12.25
N HIS A 158 -9.08 -17.70 12.27
CA HIS A 158 -10.45 -17.73 12.80
C HIS A 158 -11.54 -17.84 11.73
N GLY A 159 -11.21 -17.81 10.43
CA GLY A 159 -12.20 -17.73 9.35
C GLY A 159 -12.82 -19.06 8.88
N GLY A 160 -12.51 -20.20 9.50
CA GLY A 160 -13.11 -21.49 9.15
C GLY A 160 -12.88 -21.88 7.68
N SER A 161 -13.95 -22.22 6.93
CA SER A 161 -13.87 -22.58 5.50
C SER A 161 -13.59 -21.40 4.56
N ASP A 162 -13.84 -20.16 5.01
CA ASP A 162 -13.58 -18.90 4.28
C ASP A 162 -12.44 -18.10 4.94
N GLY A 163 -11.40 -18.81 5.39
CA GLY A 163 -10.27 -18.30 6.20
C GLY A 163 -9.71 -16.94 5.78
N PHE A 164 -9.73 -16.63 4.48
CA PHE A 164 -9.07 -15.45 3.92
C PHE A 164 -9.96 -14.21 3.81
N LEU A 165 -11.29 -14.32 3.96
CA LEU A 165 -12.17 -13.17 3.75
C LEU A 165 -11.89 -12.05 4.77
N GLY A 166 -11.68 -12.43 6.04
CA GLY A 166 -11.39 -11.48 7.11
C GLY A 166 -10.12 -10.66 6.86
N LEU A 167 -9.02 -11.33 6.47
CA LEU A 167 -7.75 -10.65 6.20
C LEU A 167 -7.80 -9.80 4.92
N GLN A 168 -8.51 -10.26 3.90
CA GLN A 168 -8.70 -9.52 2.65
C GLN A 168 -9.47 -8.22 2.91
N LEU A 169 -10.59 -8.29 3.61
CA LEU A 169 -11.39 -7.12 3.97
C LEU A 169 -10.65 -6.18 4.90
N PHE A 170 -9.91 -6.70 5.90
CA PHE A 170 -9.09 -5.88 6.77
C PHE A 170 -8.02 -5.10 6.00
N SER A 171 -7.32 -5.76 5.06
CA SER A 171 -6.35 -5.10 4.17
C SER A 171 -7.03 -4.05 3.29
N ALA A 172 -8.16 -4.39 2.65
CA ALA A 172 -8.87 -3.49 1.74
C ALA A 172 -9.41 -2.23 2.46
N VAL A 173 -10.06 -2.42 3.60
CA VAL A 173 -10.58 -1.32 4.43
C VAL A 173 -9.43 -0.49 5.00
N GLY A 174 -8.38 -1.12 5.52
CA GLY A 174 -7.20 -0.41 6.03
C GLY A 174 -6.57 0.49 4.96
N MET A 175 -6.48 0.00 3.72
CA MET A 175 -5.99 0.78 2.59
C MET A 175 -6.90 1.96 2.25
N ILE A 176 -8.24 1.77 2.21
CA ILE A 176 -9.19 2.88 1.97
C ILE A 176 -9.15 3.93 3.07
N VAL A 177 -9.13 3.51 4.34
CA VAL A 177 -9.07 4.46 5.46
C VAL A 177 -7.76 5.23 5.41
N GLY A 178 -6.64 4.56 5.10
CA GLY A 178 -5.36 5.21 4.82
C GLY A 178 -5.44 6.24 3.68
N ALA A 179 -6.12 5.90 2.58
CA ALA A 179 -6.38 6.82 1.48
C ALA A 179 -7.16 8.07 1.93
N GLY A 180 -8.16 7.89 2.81
CA GLY A 180 -8.92 8.99 3.39
C GLY A 180 -8.04 9.99 4.16
N PHE A 181 -7.11 9.49 4.98
CA PHE A 181 -6.13 10.36 5.66
C PHE A 181 -5.13 10.99 4.68
N LEU A 182 -4.74 10.29 3.61
CA LEU A 182 -3.86 10.78 2.57
C LEU A 182 -4.46 11.94 1.76
N LEU A 183 -5.80 12.06 1.68
CA LEU A 183 -6.46 13.17 1.00
C LEU A 183 -6.12 14.52 1.65
N VAL A 184 -5.94 14.57 2.97
CA VAL A 184 -5.63 15.81 3.70
C VAL A 184 -4.33 16.47 3.22
N PRO A 185 -3.16 15.79 3.23
CA PRO A 185 -1.94 16.37 2.68
C PRO A 185 -2.02 16.52 1.16
N THR A 186 -2.67 15.60 0.43
CA THR A 186 -2.77 15.69 -1.04
C THR A 186 -3.52 16.94 -1.50
N MET A 187 -4.67 17.26 -0.90
CA MET A 187 -5.43 18.47 -1.22
C MET A 187 -4.65 19.74 -0.85
N ALA A 188 -3.89 19.71 0.24
CA ALA A 188 -3.06 20.85 0.65
C ALA A 188 -1.88 21.08 -0.31
N ILE A 189 -1.24 20.00 -0.77
CA ILE A 189 -0.20 20.05 -1.81
C ILE A 189 -0.78 20.60 -3.11
N TRP A 190 -1.94 20.09 -3.55
CA TRP A 190 -2.58 20.57 -4.78
C TRP A 190 -2.94 22.06 -4.73
N ARG A 191 -3.40 22.56 -3.58
CA ARG A 191 -3.66 24.00 -3.38
C ARG A 191 -2.39 24.85 -3.32
N TYR A 192 -1.29 24.28 -2.84
CA TYR A 192 0.00 24.96 -2.76
C TYR A 192 0.66 25.08 -4.14
N ASP A 193 0.49 24.05 -4.98
CA ASP A 193 1.06 23.99 -6.32
C ASP A 193 0.24 24.76 -7.37
N GLN A 194 -0.97 25.22 -7.01
CA GLN A 194 -1.76 26.11 -7.88
C GLN A 194 -1.27 27.56 -7.76
N PRO A 195 -1.07 28.25 -8.90
CA PRO A 195 -0.58 29.63 -8.96
C PRO A 195 -1.59 30.65 -8.43
#